data_AF-A0A348VRZ8-F1
#
_entry.id   AF-A0A348VRZ8-F1
#
_cell.length_a   1.000
_cell.length_b   1.000
_cell.length_c   1.000
_cell.angle_alpha   90.00
_cell.angle_beta   90.00
_cell.angle_gamma   90.00
#
_symmetry.space_group_name_H-M   'P 1'
#
loop_
_entity.id
_entity.type
_entity.pdbx_description
1 polymer ?
#
loop_
_entity_poly.entity_id
_entity_poly.type
_entity_poly.pdbx_seq_one_letter_code
_entity_poly.pdbx_strand_id
1 'polypeptide(L)'
;MARARRQNPAAVSLLPAVQVAKDNAYKTIPLTQGKVAIVDADDYAMLIKHKWIADKKRRDYCACRSVGPRSSRKTIYMHRVILGAGPHEMVDHINGDGLDNRKANIRKCTHAENQRNIHARNSICGFKGVTKVQRNYQLKKPWVACITVGCKQSRRIHLGYFENPVDAAHAYDHAAQKYFGEFANCNFPKKQVINATVSK
;
A
#
# COMPACT_ATOMS: atom_id res chain seq x y z
N MET A 1 39.15 48.92 -43.62
CA MET A 1 38.08 47.92 -43.80
C MET A 1 37.97 47.11 -42.51
N ALA A 2 36.83 47.25 -41.83
CA ALA A 2 36.59 46.81 -40.46
C ALA A 2 36.02 45.38 -40.39
N ARG A 3 36.39 44.61 -39.36
CA ARG A 3 35.48 43.65 -38.73
C ARG A 3 35.59 43.76 -37.21
N ALA A 4 34.58 44.41 -36.65
CA ALA A 4 34.36 44.60 -35.23
C ALA A 4 33.78 43.33 -34.58
N ARG A 5 34.14 43.13 -33.31
CA ARG A 5 33.43 42.27 -32.35
C ARG A 5 31.93 42.55 -32.40
N ARG A 6 31.10 41.50 -32.47
CA ARG A 6 29.67 41.60 -32.16
C ARG A 6 29.26 40.50 -31.20
N GLN A 7 28.50 40.98 -30.21
CA GLN A 7 27.91 40.28 -29.09
C GLN A 7 26.84 39.29 -29.55
N ASN A 8 26.60 38.31 -28.68
CA ASN A 8 25.44 37.42 -28.68
C ASN A 8 24.13 38.23 -28.59
N PRO A 9 23.02 37.74 -29.18
CA PRO A 9 21.90 37.48 -28.29
C PRO A 9 21.14 36.19 -28.60
N ALA A 10 20.97 35.40 -27.54
CA ALA A 10 19.77 34.67 -27.15
C ALA A 10 18.74 34.37 -28.26
N ALA A 11 18.84 33.18 -28.86
CA ALA A 11 17.69 32.51 -29.45
C ALA A 11 17.09 31.56 -28.39
N VAL A 12 16.28 32.14 -27.50
CA VAL A 12 15.36 31.40 -26.63
C VAL A 12 14.31 30.78 -27.53
N SER A 13 14.47 29.48 -27.81
CA SER A 13 13.44 28.66 -28.45
C SER A 13 12.25 28.57 -27.51
N LEU A 14 11.25 29.43 -27.75
CA LEU A 14 9.90 29.36 -27.20
C LEU A 14 9.27 28.01 -27.55
N LEU A 15 9.29 27.06 -26.61
CA LEU A 15 8.31 25.98 -26.60
C LEU A 15 6.99 26.55 -26.04
N PRO A 16 5.85 26.25 -26.67
CA PRO A 16 4.56 26.78 -26.24
C PRO A 16 4.26 26.28 -24.83
N ALA A 17 3.73 27.19 -24.01
CA ALA A 17 3.15 26.87 -22.72
C ALA A 17 2.05 25.82 -22.91
N VAL A 18 2.41 24.55 -22.71
CA VAL A 18 1.48 23.45 -22.55
C VAL A 18 0.84 23.66 -21.19
N GLN A 19 -0.22 24.47 -21.17
CA GLN A 19 -1.23 24.42 -20.13
C GLN A 19 -1.86 23.02 -20.20
N VAL A 20 -1.31 22.10 -19.42
CA VAL A 20 -2.08 20.97 -18.91
C VAL A 20 -2.11 21.16 -17.42
N ALA A 21 -3.14 21.87 -16.95
CA ALA A 21 -3.62 21.71 -15.59
C ALA A 21 -4.04 20.24 -15.45
N LYS A 22 -3.09 19.36 -15.10
CA LYS A 22 -3.43 18.09 -14.47
C LYS A 22 -3.83 18.48 -13.07
N ASP A 23 -5.13 18.54 -12.83
CA ASP A 23 -5.66 18.58 -11.48
C ASP A 23 -4.90 17.54 -10.66
N ASN A 24 -4.16 18.05 -9.68
CA ASN A 24 -3.23 17.28 -8.90
C ASN A 24 -4.08 16.38 -7.99
N ALA A 25 -4.54 15.23 -8.50
CA ALA A 25 -5.54 14.36 -7.88
C ALA A 25 -5.19 14.01 -6.42
N TYR A 26 -3.89 13.99 -6.13
CA TYR A 26 -3.36 13.92 -4.78
C TYR A 26 -2.39 15.08 -4.51
N LYS A 27 -2.24 15.40 -3.23
CA LYS A 27 -1.26 16.34 -2.69
C LYS A 27 -0.42 15.65 -1.63
N THR A 28 0.74 16.23 -1.34
CA THR A 28 1.66 15.70 -0.32
C THR A 28 1.73 16.61 0.89
N ILE A 29 1.76 16.02 2.09
CA ILE A 29 1.94 16.73 3.36
C ILE A 29 3.30 16.33 3.94
N PRO A 30 4.22 17.29 4.17
CA PRO A 30 5.49 16.99 4.80
C PRO A 30 5.27 16.59 6.26
N LEU A 31 5.97 15.54 6.69
CA LEU A 31 5.98 15.02 8.04
C LEU A 31 7.34 15.24 8.70
N THR A 32 7.42 14.92 9.99
CA THR A 32 8.71 14.80 10.68
C THR A 32 9.60 13.73 10.04
N GLN A 33 10.92 13.79 10.29
CA GLN A 33 11.91 12.81 9.80
C GLN A 33 12.05 12.77 8.26
N GLY A 34 11.72 13.87 7.58
CA GLY A 34 11.85 13.98 6.12
C GLY A 34 10.89 13.09 5.33
N LYS A 35 9.83 12.57 5.98
CA LYS A 35 8.80 11.74 5.34
C LYS A 35 7.70 12.62 4.77
N VAL A 36 6.94 12.06 3.82
CA VAL A 36 5.79 12.71 3.20
C VAL A 36 4.60 11.79 3.26
N ALA A 37 3.43 12.32 3.61
CA ALA A 37 2.15 11.63 3.45
C ALA A 37 1.52 12.04 2.12
N ILE A 38 0.88 11.09 1.44
CA ILE A 38 0.10 11.33 0.22
C ILE A 38 -1.38 11.33 0.61
N VAL A 39 -2.13 12.33 0.15
CA VAL A 39 -3.56 12.53 0.45
C VAL A 39 -4.30 12.99 -0.80
N ASP A 40 -5.61 12.78 -0.89
CA ASP A 40 -6.41 13.38 -1.97
C ASP A 40 -6.44 14.91 -1.86
N ALA A 41 -6.64 15.59 -2.99
CA ALA A 41 -6.67 17.05 -3.05
C ALA A 41 -7.75 17.65 -2.13
N ASP A 42 -8.91 17.00 -2.02
CA ASP A 42 -10.06 17.47 -1.25
C ASP A 42 -9.78 17.48 0.26
N ASP A 43 -9.01 16.52 0.76
CA ASP A 43 -8.72 16.40 2.19
C ASP A 43 -7.52 17.26 2.61
N TYR A 44 -6.70 17.70 1.65
CA TYR A 44 -5.48 18.46 1.91
C TYR A 44 -5.73 19.73 2.74
N ALA A 45 -6.76 20.51 2.38
CA ALA A 45 -7.07 21.78 3.04
C ALA A 45 -7.44 21.61 4.52
N MET A 46 -8.07 20.49 4.88
CA MET A 46 -8.38 20.15 6.27
C MET A 46 -7.13 19.68 7.01
N LEU A 47 -6.32 18.83 6.37
CA LEU A 47 -5.20 18.15 7.02
C LEU A 47 -3.99 19.07 7.23
N ILE A 48 -3.72 20.00 6.33
CA ILE A 48 -2.55 20.90 6.40
C ILE A 48 -2.60 21.87 7.59
N LYS A 49 -3.79 22.11 8.15
CA LYS A 49 -4.01 22.95 9.35
C LYS A 49 -3.34 22.37 10.61
N HIS A 50 -2.85 21.14 10.54
CA HIS A 50 -2.32 20.41 11.67
C HIS A 50 -0.89 19.94 11.41
N LYS A 51 -0.08 19.92 12.47
CA LYS A 51 1.27 19.36 12.43
C LYS A 51 1.19 17.84 12.56
N TRP A 52 1.59 17.14 11.51
CA TRP A 52 1.63 15.69 11.45
C TRP A 52 3.05 15.16 11.71
N ILE A 53 3.11 13.97 12.29
CA ILE A 53 4.31 13.26 12.72
C ILE A 53 4.35 11.93 11.99
N ALA A 54 5.52 11.56 11.49
CA ALA A 54 5.80 10.22 11.00
C ALA A 54 6.12 9.31 12.19
N ASP A 55 5.16 8.46 12.57
CA ASP A 55 5.32 7.47 13.61
C ASP A 55 5.89 6.18 13.01
N LYS A 56 7.11 5.83 13.41
CA LYS A 56 7.81 4.64 12.90
C LYS A 56 7.20 3.40 13.55
N LYS A 57 6.54 2.58 12.75
CA LYS A 57 6.16 1.21 13.11
C LYS A 57 7.28 0.25 12.75
N ARG A 58 7.10 -1.03 13.08
CA ARG A 58 8.12 -2.07 12.90
C ARG A 58 8.71 -2.14 11.49
N ARG A 59 7.90 -1.89 10.45
CA ARG A 59 8.32 -1.98 9.04
C ARG A 59 8.05 -0.70 8.27
N ASP A 60 7.00 0.03 8.62
CA ASP A 60 6.53 1.19 7.88
C ASP A 60 6.33 2.41 8.77
N TYR A 61 5.96 3.53 8.16
CA TYR A 61 5.60 4.76 8.87
C TYR A 61 4.09 4.97 8.77
N CYS A 62 3.51 5.56 9.82
CA CYS A 62 2.14 6.03 9.79
C CYS A 62 2.11 7.53 10.10
N ALA A 63 1.28 8.27 9.39
CA ALA A 63 1.04 9.68 9.70
C ALA A 63 0.10 9.80 10.91
N CYS A 64 0.57 10.41 12.00
CA CYS A 64 -0.22 10.63 13.20
C CYS A 64 -0.02 12.02 13.78
N ARG A 65 -0.89 12.43 14.70
CA ARG A 65 -0.75 13.66 15.48
C ARG A 65 -1.17 13.42 16.92
N SER A 66 -0.61 14.20 17.83
CA SER A 66 -1.00 14.22 19.24
C SER A 66 -2.00 15.34 19.49
N VAL A 67 -3.09 15.04 20.20
CA VAL A 67 -4.15 16.00 20.56
C VAL A 67 -4.40 15.95 22.08
N GLY A 68 -4.63 17.10 22.69
CA GLY A 68 -4.92 17.23 24.12
C GLY A 68 -3.71 17.66 24.97
N PRO A 69 -3.94 17.93 26.28
CA PRO A 69 -2.89 18.38 27.18
C PRO A 69 -1.88 17.25 27.43
N ARG A 70 -0.68 17.61 27.92
CA ARG A 70 0.43 16.66 28.09
C ARG A 70 0.07 15.47 28.99
N SER A 71 -0.79 15.67 29.99
CA SER A 71 -1.23 14.64 30.94
C SER A 71 -2.23 13.63 30.35
N SER A 72 -2.94 13.96 29.27
CA SER A 72 -3.97 13.10 28.67
C SER A 72 -3.90 13.07 27.13
N ARG A 73 -2.70 13.21 26.60
CA ARG A 73 -2.42 13.29 25.17
C ARG A 73 -2.90 12.03 24.43
N LYS A 74 -3.76 12.22 23.43
CA LYS A 74 -4.28 11.15 22.57
C LYS A 74 -3.61 11.21 21.19
N THR A 75 -3.31 10.04 20.64
CA THR A 75 -2.78 9.93 19.27
C THR A 75 -3.93 9.71 18.29
N ILE A 76 -3.98 10.53 17.25
CA ILE A 76 -4.95 10.43 16.15
C ILE A 76 -4.18 10.16 14.86
N TYR A 77 -4.61 9.17 14.10
CA TYR A 77 -4.01 8.81 12.81
C TYR A 77 -4.70 9.51 11.64
N MET A 78 -3.92 9.88 10.62
CA MET A 78 -4.40 10.63 9.44
C MET A 78 -5.50 9.88 8.69
N HIS A 79 -5.26 8.61 8.34
CA HIS A 79 -6.25 7.75 7.67
C HIS A 79 -7.59 7.65 8.42
N ARG A 80 -7.59 7.73 9.75
CA ARG A 80 -8.84 7.70 10.56
C ARG A 80 -9.61 9.00 10.45
N VAL A 81 -8.92 10.13 10.36
CA VAL A 81 -9.54 11.44 10.18
C VAL A 81 -10.22 11.53 8.81
N ILE A 82 -9.55 11.04 7.76
CA ILE A 82 -10.07 11.08 6.39
C ILE A 82 -11.36 10.26 6.25
N LEU A 83 -11.42 9.06 6.85
CA LEU A 83 -12.62 8.21 6.80
C LEU A 83 -13.64 8.47 7.92
N GLY A 84 -13.39 9.45 8.80
CA GLY A 84 -14.26 9.72 9.95
C GLY A 84 -14.46 8.50 10.86
N ALA A 85 -13.42 7.69 11.07
CA ALA A 85 -13.54 6.41 11.76
C ALA A 85 -13.74 6.56 13.28
N GLY A 86 -14.83 5.99 13.80
CA GLY A 86 -15.19 5.99 15.22
C GLY A 86 -14.23 5.15 16.09
N PRO A 87 -14.27 5.29 17.43
CA PRO A 87 -13.26 4.73 18.34
C PRO A 87 -12.97 3.22 18.18
N HIS A 88 -13.99 2.43 17.81
CA HIS A 88 -13.88 0.98 17.66
C HIS A 88 -13.76 0.51 16.20
N GLU A 89 -13.82 1.43 15.24
CA GLU A 89 -13.62 1.11 13.84
C GLU A 89 -12.12 1.02 13.53
N MET A 90 -11.72 0.00 12.78
CA MET A 90 -10.37 -0.11 12.25
C MET A 90 -10.35 0.36 10.81
N VAL A 91 -9.24 0.98 10.42
CA VAL A 91 -8.97 1.41 9.06
C VAL A 91 -7.62 0.81 8.66
N ASP A 92 -7.60 0.23 7.48
CA ASP A 92 -6.49 -0.49 6.86
C ASP A 92 -6.04 0.26 5.60
N HIS A 93 -4.75 0.13 5.28
CA HIS A 93 -4.16 0.57 4.01
C HIS A 93 -4.08 -0.63 3.05
N ILE A 94 -4.78 -0.55 1.92
CA ILE A 94 -4.88 -1.64 0.94
C ILE A 94 -3.50 -2.07 0.45
N ASN A 95 -2.59 -1.13 0.20
CA ASN A 95 -1.22 -1.40 -0.22
C ASN A 95 -0.23 -1.68 0.93
N GLY A 96 -0.67 -1.57 2.20
CA GLY A 96 0.18 -1.70 3.39
C GLY A 96 1.07 -0.49 3.72
N ASP A 97 1.05 0.58 2.91
CA ASP A 97 1.81 1.80 3.15
C ASP A 97 1.01 2.80 4.00
N GLY A 98 1.43 2.98 5.26
CA GLY A 98 0.79 3.89 6.20
C GLY A 98 0.98 5.39 5.90
N LEU A 99 1.78 5.75 4.91
CA LEU A 99 1.95 7.13 4.44
C LEU A 99 1.07 7.46 3.23
N ASP A 100 0.54 6.46 2.51
CA ASP A 100 -0.41 6.66 1.43
C ASP A 100 -1.85 6.70 1.97
N ASN A 101 -2.31 7.89 2.35
CA ASN A 101 -3.59 8.12 2.99
C ASN A 101 -4.69 8.56 1.99
N ARG A 102 -4.52 8.28 0.69
CA ARG A 102 -5.57 8.50 -0.31
C ARG A 102 -6.77 7.60 -0.02
N LYS A 103 -8.00 8.10 -0.22
CA LYS A 103 -9.27 7.39 -0.05
C LYS A 103 -9.31 6.10 -0.87
N ALA A 104 -8.72 6.10 -2.06
CA ALA A 104 -8.60 4.89 -2.89
C ALA A 104 -7.70 3.79 -2.27
N ASN A 105 -6.85 4.13 -1.30
CA ASN A 105 -5.92 3.21 -0.65
C ASN A 105 -6.30 2.89 0.81
N ILE A 106 -7.32 3.53 1.39
CA ILE A 106 -7.73 3.27 2.78
C ILE A 106 -9.16 2.75 2.83
N ARG A 107 -9.43 1.83 3.77
CA ARG A 107 -10.76 1.21 3.92
C ARG A 107 -11.07 0.88 5.38
N LYS A 108 -12.35 0.89 5.73
CA LYS A 108 -12.81 0.35 7.01
C LYS A 108 -12.66 -1.18 6.97
N CYS A 109 -12.23 -1.74 8.09
CA CYS A 109 -12.02 -3.18 8.21
C CYS A 109 -12.32 -3.65 9.64
N THR A 110 -12.55 -4.94 9.78
CA THR A 110 -12.48 -5.65 11.05
C THR A 110 -11.03 -5.98 11.41
N HIS A 111 -10.78 -6.31 12.67
CA HIS A 111 -9.46 -6.78 13.09
C HIS A 111 -8.99 -8.00 12.28
N ALA A 112 -9.87 -8.95 12.00
CA ALA A 112 -9.54 -10.14 11.24
C ALA A 112 -9.18 -9.83 9.78
N GLU A 113 -9.87 -8.88 9.15
CA GLU A 113 -9.56 -8.42 7.79
C GLU A 113 -8.21 -7.71 7.72
N ASN A 114 -7.92 -6.82 8.67
CA ASN A 114 -6.61 -6.16 8.76
C ASN A 114 -5.47 -7.20 8.93
N GLN A 115 -5.68 -8.24 9.74
CA GLN A 115 -4.70 -9.33 9.88
C GLN A 115 -4.48 -10.10 8.57
N ARG A 116 -5.51 -10.25 7.73
CA ARG A 116 -5.38 -10.85 6.39
C ARG A 116 -4.55 -9.99 5.46
N ASN A 117 -4.46 -8.68 5.69
CA ASN A 117 -3.65 -7.77 4.88
C ASN A 117 -2.16 -7.73 5.28
N ILE A 118 -1.72 -8.57 6.23
CA ILE A 118 -0.32 -8.59 6.66
C ILE A 118 0.57 -9.35 5.66
N HIS A 119 1.71 -8.77 5.28
CA HIS A 119 2.71 -9.46 4.46
C HIS A 119 3.36 -10.64 5.18
N ALA A 120 3.96 -11.56 4.41
CA ALA A 120 4.65 -12.72 4.96
C ALA A 120 5.66 -12.31 6.06
N ARG A 121 5.59 -13.00 7.22
CA ARG A 121 6.56 -12.86 8.30
C ARG A 121 7.50 -14.05 8.26
N ASN A 122 8.81 -13.78 8.22
CA ASN A 122 9.86 -14.81 8.29
C ASN A 122 9.66 -15.95 7.28
N SER A 123 9.15 -15.63 6.08
CA SER A 123 9.03 -16.62 5.01
C SER A 123 10.38 -16.85 4.39
N ILE A 124 10.81 -18.12 4.34
CA ILE A 124 12.07 -18.55 3.72
C ILE A 124 12.16 -18.13 2.24
N CYS A 125 11.02 -18.10 1.55
CA CYS A 125 10.92 -17.77 0.13
C CYS A 125 10.30 -16.40 -0.14
N GLY A 126 10.01 -15.61 0.90
CA GLY A 126 9.33 -14.31 0.78
C GLY A 126 7.83 -14.39 0.50
N PHE A 127 7.29 -15.54 0.06
CA PHE A 127 5.86 -15.67 -0.23
C PHE A 127 5.02 -15.99 1.01
N LYS A 128 3.85 -15.37 1.07
CA LYS A 128 2.84 -15.54 2.11
C LYS A 128 2.11 -16.85 1.92
N GLY A 129 1.90 -17.55 3.05
CA GLY A 129 1.23 -18.85 3.07
C GLY A 129 2.06 -20.00 2.49
N VAL A 130 3.32 -19.76 2.12
CA VAL A 130 4.23 -20.75 1.56
C VAL A 130 5.29 -21.14 2.59
N THR A 131 5.53 -22.43 2.76
CA THR A 131 6.56 -22.97 3.66
C THR A 131 7.30 -24.11 2.99
N LYS A 132 8.63 -24.15 3.16
CA LYS A 132 9.45 -25.27 2.69
C LYS A 132 9.43 -26.39 3.74
N VAL A 133 9.06 -27.59 3.34
CA VAL A 133 9.10 -28.78 4.20
C VAL A 133 10.53 -29.29 4.27
N GLN A 134 11.06 -29.43 5.48
CA GLN A 134 12.43 -29.88 5.75
C GLN A 134 12.50 -31.38 6.10
N ARG A 135 11.75 -32.25 5.40
CA ARG A 135 11.87 -33.71 5.60
C ARG A 135 12.64 -34.33 4.43
N ASN A 136 13.85 -34.79 4.72
CA ASN A 136 14.81 -35.51 3.86
C ASN A 136 15.08 -34.86 2.48
N TYR A 137 16.34 -34.88 2.07
CA TYR A 137 16.89 -34.05 0.99
C TYR A 137 16.34 -34.30 -0.45
N GLN A 138 15.26 -35.08 -0.63
CA GLN A 138 14.83 -35.63 -1.93
C GLN A 138 13.32 -35.54 -2.21
N LEU A 139 12.58 -34.63 -1.55
CA LEU A 139 11.19 -34.40 -1.95
C LEU A 139 11.14 -33.67 -3.29
N LYS A 140 10.51 -34.29 -4.30
CA LYS A 140 10.23 -33.64 -5.60
C LYS A 140 9.40 -32.35 -5.43
N LYS A 141 8.54 -32.28 -4.41
CA LYS A 141 7.62 -31.16 -4.13
C LYS A 141 7.78 -30.63 -2.69
N PRO A 142 8.84 -29.87 -2.39
CA PRO A 142 9.15 -29.46 -1.02
C PRO A 142 8.34 -28.24 -0.55
N TRP A 143 7.59 -27.56 -1.42
CA TRP A 143 6.86 -26.34 -1.07
C TRP A 143 5.41 -26.62 -0.77
N VAL A 144 4.93 -26.16 0.39
CA VAL A 144 3.53 -26.31 0.79
C VAL A 144 2.87 -24.95 0.84
N ALA A 145 1.67 -24.85 0.26
CA ALA A 145 0.81 -23.69 0.39
C ALA A 145 -0.32 -23.98 1.40
N CYS A 146 -0.58 -23.04 2.31
CA CYS A 146 -1.68 -23.11 3.26
C CYS A 146 -2.33 -21.75 3.43
N ILE A 147 -3.63 -21.73 3.71
CA ILE A 147 -4.39 -20.52 4.04
C ILE A 147 -5.21 -20.75 5.31
N THR A 148 -5.23 -19.76 6.20
CA THR A 148 -6.09 -19.80 7.39
C THR A 148 -7.31 -18.93 7.13
N VAL A 149 -8.51 -19.53 7.21
CA VAL A 149 -9.77 -18.82 6.98
C VAL A 149 -10.62 -18.82 8.25
N GLY A 150 -11.48 -17.81 8.40
CA GLY A 150 -12.26 -17.57 9.62
C GLY A 150 -11.59 -16.56 10.58
N CYS A 151 -12.29 -16.23 11.66
CA CYS A 151 -11.80 -15.31 12.70
C CYS A 151 -11.74 -16.00 14.08
N LYS A 152 -12.88 -16.32 14.70
CA LYS A 152 -12.97 -16.99 16.00
C LYS A 152 -12.72 -18.50 15.91
N GLN A 153 -13.22 -19.13 14.85
CA GLN A 153 -13.01 -20.55 14.54
C GLN A 153 -12.15 -20.63 13.28
N SER A 154 -10.86 -20.28 13.42
CA SER A 154 -9.95 -20.26 12.29
C SER A 154 -9.61 -21.69 11.86
N ARG A 155 -9.80 -22.02 10.58
CA ARG A 155 -9.38 -23.31 10.01
C ARG A 155 -8.21 -23.12 9.06
N ARG A 156 -7.18 -23.94 9.20
CA ARG A 156 -6.07 -23.99 8.26
C ARG A 156 -6.41 -24.95 7.12
N ILE A 157 -6.45 -24.45 5.91
CA ILE A 157 -6.69 -25.22 4.69
C ILE A 157 -5.34 -25.49 4.02
N HIS A 158 -5.06 -26.76 3.76
CA HIS A 158 -3.92 -27.19 2.95
C HIS A 158 -4.27 -27.06 1.46
N LEU A 159 -3.48 -26.29 0.72
CA LEU A 159 -3.73 -26.00 -0.70
C LEU A 159 -2.96 -26.95 -1.63
N GLY A 160 -1.88 -27.58 -1.16
CA GLY A 160 -1.12 -28.54 -1.93
C GLY A 160 0.39 -28.49 -1.68
N TYR A 161 1.08 -29.44 -2.33
CA TYR A 161 2.53 -29.51 -2.44
C TYR A 161 2.97 -29.13 -3.86
N PHE A 162 4.06 -28.38 -3.97
CA PHE A 162 4.56 -27.80 -5.20
C PHE A 162 6.07 -27.97 -5.31
N GLU A 163 6.55 -28.04 -6.56
CA GLU A 163 7.98 -28.14 -6.90
C GLU A 163 8.68 -26.81 -6.69
N ASN A 164 7.98 -25.71 -7.01
CA ASN A 164 8.49 -24.36 -6.93
C ASN A 164 7.72 -23.51 -5.91
N PRO A 165 8.38 -22.56 -5.24
CA PRO A 165 7.72 -21.67 -4.28
C PRO A 165 6.75 -20.70 -4.97
N VAL A 166 7.00 -20.37 -6.24
CA VAL A 166 6.16 -19.48 -7.06
C VAL A 166 4.80 -20.11 -7.34
N ASP A 167 4.77 -21.40 -7.71
CA ASP A 167 3.51 -22.12 -7.96
C ASP A 167 2.67 -22.25 -6.69
N ALA A 168 3.32 -22.51 -5.55
CA ALA A 168 2.68 -22.49 -4.23
C ALA A 168 2.10 -21.10 -3.89
N ALA A 169 2.81 -20.03 -4.23
CA ALA A 169 2.35 -18.66 -4.02
C ALA A 169 1.15 -18.30 -4.92
N HIS A 170 1.12 -18.77 -6.17
CA HIS A 170 -0.06 -18.63 -7.04
C HIS A 170 -1.28 -19.37 -6.50
N ALA A 171 -1.08 -20.59 -5.97
CA ALA A 171 -2.16 -21.32 -5.31
C ALA A 171 -2.69 -20.59 -4.08
N TYR A 172 -1.80 -19.96 -3.30
CA TYR A 172 -2.20 -19.09 -2.19
C TYR A 172 -3.01 -17.88 -2.67
N ASP A 173 -2.54 -17.17 -3.69
CA ASP A 173 -3.20 -15.96 -4.21
C ASP A 173 -4.62 -16.26 -4.71
N HIS A 174 -4.79 -17.36 -5.45
CA HIS A 174 -6.11 -17.81 -5.88
C HIS A 174 -7.03 -18.12 -4.69
N ALA A 175 -6.51 -18.80 -3.66
CA ALA A 175 -7.27 -19.07 -2.45
C ALA A 175 -7.59 -17.78 -1.66
N ALA A 176 -6.64 -16.85 -1.55
CA ALA A 176 -6.82 -15.58 -0.86
C ALA A 176 -7.90 -14.74 -1.55
N GLN A 177 -7.88 -14.65 -2.88
CA GLN A 177 -8.94 -13.99 -3.65
C GLN A 177 -10.30 -14.64 -3.40
N LYS A 178 -10.36 -15.98 -3.43
CA LYS A 178 -11.60 -16.73 -3.19
C LYS A 178 -12.18 -16.53 -1.79
N TYR A 179 -11.34 -16.56 -0.75
CA TYR A 179 -11.81 -16.56 0.64
C TYR A 179 -11.85 -15.17 1.28
N PHE A 180 -11.03 -14.23 0.83
CA PHE A 180 -10.89 -12.90 1.44
C PHE A 180 -11.39 -11.76 0.54
N GLY A 181 -11.64 -12.02 -0.75
CA GLY A 181 -12.18 -11.04 -1.68
C GLY A 181 -11.33 -9.79 -1.77
N GLU A 182 -11.92 -8.64 -1.49
CA GLU A 182 -11.22 -7.36 -1.50
C GLU A 182 -10.06 -7.29 -0.49
N PHE A 183 -10.15 -8.02 0.63
CA PHE A 183 -9.12 -8.04 1.70
C PHE A 183 -7.97 -9.02 1.42
N ALA A 184 -7.93 -9.61 0.23
CA ALA A 184 -6.86 -10.52 -0.17
C ALA A 184 -5.55 -9.78 -0.44
N ASN A 185 -4.58 -9.90 0.48
CA ASN A 185 -3.19 -9.53 0.20
C ASN A 185 -2.48 -10.68 -0.53
N CYS A 186 -2.42 -10.54 -1.85
CA CYS A 186 -1.80 -11.47 -2.79
C CYS A 186 -0.28 -11.23 -2.87
N ASN A 187 0.46 -12.28 -3.17
CA ASN A 187 1.90 -12.24 -3.41
C ASN A 187 2.25 -11.55 -4.74
N PHE A 188 1.39 -11.69 -5.75
CA PHE A 188 1.60 -11.12 -7.08
C PHE A 188 0.60 -9.99 -7.38
N PRO A 189 1.00 -8.99 -8.18
CA PRO A 189 0.08 -7.95 -8.64
C PRO A 189 -1.06 -8.59 -9.44
N LYS A 190 -2.29 -8.10 -9.23
CA LYS A 190 -3.44 -8.53 -10.02
C LYS A 190 -3.16 -8.21 -11.49
N LYS A 191 -3.25 -9.21 -12.38
CA LYS A 191 -3.26 -8.96 -13.81
C LYS A 191 -4.44 -8.06 -14.10
N GLN A 192 -4.19 -6.84 -14.58
CA GLN A 192 -5.25 -5.98 -15.08
C GLN A 192 -5.86 -6.71 -16.27
N VAL A 193 -7.13 -7.09 -16.16
CA VAL A 193 -7.88 -7.56 -17.33
C VAL A 193 -8.08 -6.32 -18.18
N ILE A 194 -7.19 -6.12 -19.15
CA ILE A 194 -7.45 -5.21 -20.25
C ILE A 194 -8.64 -5.79 -21.00
N ASN A 195 -9.83 -5.27 -20.70
CA ASN A 195 -11.00 -5.52 -21.52
C ASN A 195 -10.70 -4.87 -22.87
N ALA A 196 -10.14 -5.66 -23.79
CA ALA A 196 -10.10 -5.30 -25.19
C ALA A 196 -11.54 -5.19 -25.64
N THR A 197 -12.09 -3.98 -25.62
CA THR A 197 -13.36 -3.67 -26.26
C THR A 197 -13.16 -3.98 -27.74
N VAL A 198 -13.63 -5.14 -28.17
CA VAL A 198 -13.74 -5.47 -29.59
C VAL A 198 -14.82 -4.53 -30.13
N SER A 199 -14.40 -3.43 -30.74
CA SER A 199 -15.26 -2.59 -31.56
C SER A 199 -15.85 -3.47 -32.67
N LYS A 200 -17.17 -3.57 -32.68
CA LYS A 200 -17.94 -4.06 -33.82
C LYS A 200 -17.85 -3.09 -34.98
#